data_AF-A0A3G2HUB1-F1
#
_entry.id   AF-A0A3G2HUB1-F1
#
_cell.length_a   1.000
_cell.length_b   1.000
_cell.length_c   1.000
_cell.angle_alpha   90.00
_cell.angle_beta   90.00
_cell.angle_gamma   90.00
#
_symmetry.space_group_name_H-M   'P 1'
#
loop_
_entity.id
_entity.type
_entity.pdbx_description
1 polymer ?
#
loop_
_entity_poly.entity_id
_entity_poly.type
_entity_poly.pdbx_seq_one_letter_code
_entity_poly.pdbx_strand_id
1 'polypeptide(L)'
;MQTATQQSQHALTQRDELASWRSLITQGNQAFQSRNYTDAIAHYQQARAYVKPLLFGACEGADATIAAWVIAHLNLADACEQLDQSDEQGLLLCTAHETLCWAAANTHLADDWRMAAWQHSRRTYAELARYARRYPHHVPTCSALFLGAVSPQERSFSH
;
A
#
# COMPACT_ATOMS: atom_id res chain seq x y z
N MET A 1 -35.60 4.43 13.20
CA MET A 1 -35.59 4.82 11.77
C MET A 1 -34.30 5.53 11.32
N GLN A 2 -33.40 6.00 12.20
CA GLN A 2 -32.18 6.72 11.80
C GLN A 2 -31.04 5.82 11.25
N THR A 3 -31.02 4.53 11.60
CA THR A 3 -29.93 3.59 11.27
C THR A 3 -29.88 3.19 9.79
N ALA A 4 -31.02 2.95 9.15
CA ALA A 4 -31.07 2.51 7.74
C ALA A 4 -30.63 3.60 6.76
N THR A 5 -30.95 4.87 7.05
CA THR A 5 -30.59 6.02 6.20
C THR A 5 -29.09 6.32 6.28
N GLN A 6 -28.49 6.25 7.46
CA GLN A 6 -27.04 6.42 7.64
C GLN A 6 -26.22 5.31 6.98
N GLN A 7 -26.66 4.05 7.10
CA GLN A 7 -26.00 2.92 6.43
C GLN A 7 -26.05 3.04 4.90
N SER A 8 -27.20 3.49 4.35
CA SER A 8 -27.36 3.69 2.91
C SER A 8 -26.49 4.83 2.37
N GLN A 9 -26.38 5.93 3.12
CA GLN A 9 -25.51 7.06 2.77
C GLN A 9 -24.03 6.66 2.84
N HIS A 10 -23.61 5.95 3.89
CA HIS A 10 -22.23 5.49 4.03
C HIS A 10 -21.82 4.53 2.90
N ALA A 11 -22.71 3.62 2.51
CA ALA A 11 -22.46 2.70 1.40
C ALA A 11 -22.38 3.40 0.02
N LEU A 12 -23.18 4.45 -0.20
CA LEU A 12 -23.11 5.27 -1.42
C LEU A 12 -21.81 6.07 -1.46
N THR A 13 -21.43 6.71 -0.35
CA THR A 13 -20.15 7.40 -0.22
C THR A 13 -18.99 6.45 -0.48
N GLN A 14 -18.96 5.27 0.15
CA GLN A 14 -17.90 4.28 -0.07
C GLN A 14 -17.80 3.79 -1.54
N ARG A 15 -18.93 3.71 -2.26
CA ARG A 15 -18.95 3.39 -3.70
C ARG A 15 -18.36 4.50 -4.55
N ASP A 16 -18.74 5.74 -4.28
CA ASP A 16 -18.21 6.92 -4.97
C ASP A 16 -16.72 7.11 -4.68
N GLU A 17 -16.31 6.75 -3.47
CA GLU A 17 -14.93 6.81 -3.05
C GLU A 17 -14.06 5.79 -3.80
N LEU A 18 -14.53 4.54 -3.86
CA LEU A 18 -13.87 3.50 -4.63
C LEU A 18 -13.87 3.80 -6.14
N ALA A 19 -14.91 4.46 -6.66
CA ALA A 19 -14.97 4.90 -8.05
C ALA A 19 -13.92 5.99 -8.34
N SER A 20 -13.74 6.94 -7.41
CA SER A 20 -12.74 8.01 -7.51
C SER A 20 -11.32 7.42 -7.53
N TRP A 21 -11.01 6.49 -6.62
CA TRP A 21 -9.72 5.81 -6.63
C TRP A 21 -9.49 5.01 -7.93
N ARG A 22 -10.49 4.26 -8.40
CA ARG A 22 -10.40 3.48 -9.66
C ARG A 22 -10.15 4.39 -10.86
N SER A 23 -10.78 5.56 -10.90
CA SER A 23 -10.57 6.55 -11.95
C SER A 23 -9.12 7.06 -11.95
N LEU A 24 -8.57 7.39 -10.78
CA LEU A 24 -7.18 7.84 -10.64
C LEU A 24 -6.19 6.75 -11.08
N ILE A 25 -6.38 5.49 -10.67
CA ILE A 25 -5.54 4.38 -11.12
C ILE A 25 -5.65 4.17 -12.64
N THR A 26 -6.85 4.27 -13.20
CA THR A 26 -7.06 4.12 -14.65
C THR A 26 -6.32 5.20 -15.44
N GLN A 27 -6.44 6.47 -15.02
CA GLN A 27 -5.74 7.59 -15.64
C GLN A 27 -4.22 7.44 -15.50
N GLY A 28 -3.73 7.06 -14.31
CA GLY A 28 -2.31 6.78 -14.09
C GLY A 28 -1.79 5.66 -14.98
N ASN A 29 -2.54 4.57 -15.13
CA ASN A 29 -2.18 3.45 -16.00
C ASN A 29 -2.14 3.87 -17.48
N GLN A 30 -3.09 4.70 -17.93
CA GLN A 30 -3.12 5.23 -19.30
C GLN A 30 -1.91 6.14 -19.57
N ALA A 31 -1.57 7.03 -18.63
CA ALA A 31 -0.39 7.88 -18.71
C ALA A 31 0.90 7.04 -18.73
N PHE A 32 1.01 6.02 -17.87
CA PHE A 32 2.14 5.10 -17.82
C PHE A 32 2.33 4.35 -19.15
N GLN A 33 1.24 3.80 -19.71
CA GLN A 33 1.27 3.10 -21.01
C GLN A 33 1.69 4.04 -22.15
N SER A 34 1.35 5.32 -22.05
CA SER A 34 1.74 6.36 -23.01
C SER A 34 3.16 6.91 -22.75
N ARG A 35 3.92 6.33 -21.81
CA ARG A 35 5.24 6.78 -21.35
C ARG A 35 5.27 8.19 -20.75
N ASN A 36 4.11 8.72 -20.38
CA ASN A 36 3.99 9.98 -19.66
C ASN A 36 4.08 9.71 -18.15
N TYR A 37 5.29 9.39 -17.68
CA TYR A 37 5.51 8.92 -16.32
C TYR A 37 5.30 9.99 -15.25
N THR A 38 5.52 11.27 -15.59
CA THR A 38 5.24 12.39 -14.68
C THR A 38 3.75 12.48 -14.35
N ASP A 39 2.87 12.38 -15.35
CA ASP A 39 1.42 12.38 -15.11
C ASP A 39 0.96 11.09 -14.41
N ALA A 40 1.58 9.95 -14.75
CA ALA A 40 1.32 8.69 -14.05
C ALA A 40 1.60 8.82 -12.55
N ILE A 41 2.75 9.41 -12.18
CA ILE A 41 3.12 9.70 -10.78
C ILE A 41 2.06 10.60 -10.14
N ALA A 42 1.65 11.69 -10.78
CA ALA A 42 0.65 12.60 -10.23
C ALA A 42 -0.67 11.88 -9.92
N HIS A 43 -1.16 11.03 -10.83
CA HIS A 43 -2.38 10.25 -10.62
C HIS A 43 -2.23 9.21 -9.50
N TYR A 44 -1.13 8.45 -9.46
CA TYR A 44 -0.93 7.45 -8.41
C TYR A 44 -0.68 8.08 -7.03
N GLN A 45 -0.04 9.26 -6.95
CA GLN A 45 0.10 10.02 -5.70
C GLN A 45 -1.27 10.45 -5.16
N GLN A 46 -2.16 10.94 -6.03
CA GLN A 46 -3.53 11.25 -5.65
C GLN A 46 -4.28 10.00 -5.20
N ALA A 47 -4.16 8.88 -5.92
CA ALA A 47 -4.79 7.61 -5.54
C ALA A 47 -4.30 7.11 -4.16
N ARG A 48 -3.00 7.26 -3.88
CA ARG A 48 -2.41 6.94 -2.58
C ARG A 48 -2.96 7.85 -1.47
N ALA A 49 -2.97 9.16 -1.69
CA ALA A 49 -3.46 10.15 -0.74
C ALA A 49 -4.93 9.91 -0.40
N TYR A 50 -5.70 9.47 -1.40
CA TYR A 50 -7.11 9.14 -1.28
C TYR A 50 -7.40 7.99 -0.32
N VAL A 51 -6.65 6.88 -0.45
CA VAL A 51 -6.87 5.66 0.35
C VAL A 51 -6.20 5.71 1.71
N LYS A 52 -5.11 6.48 1.85
CA LYS A 52 -4.35 6.60 3.11
C LYS A 52 -5.21 6.86 4.36
N PRO A 53 -6.18 7.80 4.39
CA PRO A 53 -6.99 8.04 5.59
C PRO A 53 -7.95 6.89 5.95
N LEU A 54 -8.20 5.96 5.02
CA LEU A 54 -9.08 4.80 5.23
C LEU A 54 -8.34 3.63 5.90
N LEU A 55 -7.01 3.64 5.90
CA LEU A 55 -6.20 2.59 6.50
C LEU A 55 -6.44 2.51 8.00
N PHE A 56 -6.56 1.28 8.51
CA PHE A 56 -6.59 0.96 9.94
C PHE A 56 -7.72 1.65 10.71
N GLY A 57 -8.76 2.10 10.00
CA GLY A 57 -9.98 2.64 10.59
C GLY A 57 -10.92 1.56 11.10
N ALA A 58 -12.04 2.00 11.68
CA ALA A 58 -13.09 1.11 12.19
C ALA A 58 -13.99 0.50 11.08
N CYS A 59 -13.72 0.79 9.81
CA CYS A 59 -14.57 0.40 8.69
C CYS A 59 -14.28 -1.03 8.22
N GLU A 60 -15.29 -1.69 7.68
CA GLU A 60 -15.16 -2.96 6.95
C GLU A 60 -14.32 -2.77 5.66
N GLY A 61 -13.71 -3.84 5.17
CA GLY A 61 -12.94 -3.81 3.90
C GLY A 61 -11.44 -3.56 4.06
N ALA A 62 -10.84 -4.09 5.14
CA ALA A 62 -9.41 -4.04 5.40
C ALA A 62 -8.58 -4.52 4.20
N ASP A 63 -8.92 -5.69 3.63
CA ASP A 63 -8.21 -6.27 2.49
C ASP A 63 -8.27 -5.35 1.24
N ALA A 64 -9.46 -4.90 0.87
CA ALA A 64 -9.63 -4.02 -0.30
C ALA A 64 -8.88 -2.69 -0.13
N THR A 65 -8.90 -2.12 1.07
CA THR A 65 -8.21 -0.87 1.38
C THR A 65 -6.69 -1.04 1.33
N ILE A 66 -6.15 -2.10 1.93
CA ILE A 66 -4.72 -2.41 1.85
C ILE A 66 -4.31 -2.69 0.42
N ALA A 67 -5.09 -3.49 -0.33
CA ALA A 67 -4.80 -3.79 -1.72
C ALA A 67 -4.73 -2.50 -2.57
N ALA A 68 -5.71 -1.60 -2.42
CA ALA A 68 -5.72 -0.32 -3.12
C ALA A 68 -4.51 0.56 -2.78
N TRP A 69 -4.14 0.61 -1.50
CA TRP A 69 -2.97 1.37 -1.04
C TRP A 69 -1.65 0.79 -1.55
N VAL A 70 -1.51 -0.54 -1.56
CA VAL A 70 -0.34 -1.25 -2.09
C VAL A 70 -0.22 -1.07 -3.59
N ILE A 71 -1.32 -1.19 -4.34
CA ILE A 71 -1.33 -0.95 -5.80
C ILE A 71 -0.81 0.45 -6.11
N ALA A 72 -1.27 1.48 -5.39
CA ALA A 72 -0.80 2.85 -5.61
C ALA A 72 0.70 3.01 -5.31
N HIS A 73 1.24 2.35 -4.27
CA HIS A 73 2.68 2.36 -3.97
C HIS A 73 3.52 1.68 -5.03
N LEU A 74 3.12 0.48 -5.47
CA LEU A 74 3.88 -0.28 -6.46
C LEU A 74 3.86 0.41 -7.82
N ASN A 75 2.70 0.95 -8.22
CA ASN A 75 2.59 1.72 -9.47
C ASN A 75 3.44 3.00 -9.44
N LEU A 76 3.54 3.68 -8.28
CA LEU A 76 4.47 4.81 -8.11
C LEU A 76 5.92 4.34 -8.24
N ALA A 77 6.29 3.24 -7.59
CA ALA A 77 7.64 2.70 -7.63
C ALA A 77 8.05 2.33 -9.07
N ASP A 78 7.15 1.69 -9.83
CA ASP A 78 7.37 1.37 -11.24
C ASP A 78 7.52 2.64 -12.09
N ALA A 79 6.75 3.70 -11.83
CA ALA A 79 6.89 4.97 -12.56
C ALA A 79 8.20 5.71 -12.23
N CYS A 80 8.64 5.68 -10.97
CA CYS A 80 9.94 6.19 -10.57
C CYS A 80 11.09 5.40 -11.22
N GLU A 81 10.95 4.08 -11.36
CA GLU A 81 11.93 3.24 -12.09
C GLU A 81 12.08 3.71 -13.54
N GLN A 82 10.98 4.03 -14.22
CA GLN A 82 11.02 4.51 -15.61
C GLN A 82 11.67 5.90 -15.78
N LEU A 83 11.79 6.67 -14.69
CA LEU A 83 12.43 7.99 -14.68
C LEU A 83 13.82 7.96 -14.03
N ASP A 84 14.39 6.77 -13.79
CA ASP A 84 15.66 6.58 -13.10
C ASP A 84 15.71 7.22 -11.69
N GLN A 85 14.56 7.36 -11.03
CA GLN A 85 14.42 7.93 -9.69
C GLN A 85 14.54 6.83 -8.62
N SER A 86 15.70 6.19 -8.54
CA SER A 86 15.92 5.03 -7.65
C SER A 86 15.62 5.34 -6.19
N ASP A 87 16.02 6.50 -5.68
CA ASP A 87 15.85 6.84 -4.26
C ASP A 87 14.37 6.92 -3.87
N GLU A 88 13.55 7.56 -4.72
CA GLU A 88 12.09 7.64 -4.52
C GLU A 88 11.44 6.26 -4.67
N GLN A 89 11.85 5.47 -5.67
CA GLN A 89 11.40 4.08 -5.82
C GLN A 89 11.66 3.28 -4.54
N GLY A 90 12.88 3.35 -4.01
CA GLY A 90 13.28 2.67 -2.78
C GLY A 90 12.45 3.13 -1.58
N LEU A 91 12.24 4.43 -1.42
CA LEU A 91 11.44 4.98 -0.32
C LEU A 91 9.98 4.50 -0.38
N LEU A 92 9.38 4.46 -1.57
CA LEU A 92 8.02 3.97 -1.78
C LEU A 92 7.88 2.49 -1.37
N LEU A 93 8.80 1.64 -1.81
CA LEU A 93 8.79 0.21 -1.50
C LEU A 93 9.05 -0.06 -0.01
N CYS A 94 10.00 0.65 0.61
CA CYS A 94 10.28 0.53 2.05
C CYS A 94 9.07 0.98 2.86
N THR A 95 8.52 2.17 2.58
CA THR A 95 7.34 2.70 3.28
C THR A 95 6.16 1.74 3.21
N ALA A 96 5.91 1.17 2.03
CA ALA A 96 4.85 0.19 1.84
C ALA A 96 5.07 -1.05 2.69
N HIS A 97 6.26 -1.65 2.62
CA HIS A 97 6.58 -2.88 3.33
C HIS A 97 6.58 -2.69 4.86
N GLU A 98 7.24 -1.65 5.36
CA GLU A 98 7.35 -1.36 6.79
C GLU A 98 5.99 -1.08 7.43
N THR A 99 5.12 -0.34 6.73
CA THR A 99 3.75 -0.07 7.20
C THR A 99 2.96 -1.37 7.37
N LEU A 100 3.07 -2.30 6.42
CA LEU A 100 2.36 -3.58 6.48
C LEU A 100 2.95 -4.51 7.55
N CYS A 101 4.27 -4.53 7.73
CA CYS A 101 4.91 -5.28 8.80
C CYS A 101 4.49 -4.75 10.18
N TRP A 102 4.48 -3.43 10.35
CA TRP A 102 3.97 -2.80 11.56
C TRP A 102 2.50 -3.18 11.82
N ALA A 103 1.63 -3.06 10.81
CA ALA A 103 0.22 -3.35 10.96
C ALA A 103 -0.06 -4.82 11.28
N ALA A 104 0.63 -5.75 10.61
CA ALA A 104 0.52 -7.19 10.88
C ALA A 104 0.91 -7.53 12.33
N ALA A 105 1.94 -6.86 12.87
CA ALA A 105 2.44 -7.08 14.22
C ALA A 105 1.69 -6.30 15.32
N ASN A 106 0.84 -5.34 14.96
CA ASN A 106 0.16 -4.47 15.93
C ASN A 106 -1.08 -5.14 16.52
N THR A 107 -0.99 -5.60 17.77
CA THR A 107 -2.07 -6.27 18.51
C THR A 107 -3.24 -5.36 18.87
N HIS A 108 -3.12 -4.04 18.67
CA HIS A 108 -4.22 -3.08 18.87
C HIS A 108 -5.08 -2.89 17.61
N LEU A 109 -4.65 -3.41 16.46
CA LEU A 109 -5.48 -3.40 15.25
C LEU A 109 -6.42 -4.60 15.24
N ALA A 110 -7.59 -4.43 14.62
CA ALA A 110 -8.51 -5.54 14.40
C ALA A 110 -7.85 -6.63 13.54
N ASP A 111 -8.23 -7.89 13.77
CA ASP A 111 -7.57 -9.05 13.15
C ASP A 111 -7.65 -9.03 11.62
N ASP A 112 -8.72 -8.50 11.03
CA ASP A 112 -8.86 -8.34 9.57
C ASP A 112 -7.76 -7.44 8.99
N TRP A 113 -7.43 -6.33 9.65
CA TRP A 113 -6.34 -5.44 9.23
C TRP A 113 -4.98 -6.11 9.35
N ARG A 114 -4.75 -6.84 10.45
CA ARG A 114 -3.49 -7.55 10.69
C ARG A 114 -3.28 -8.65 9.66
N MET A 115 -4.33 -9.43 9.36
CA MET A 115 -4.28 -10.52 8.40
C MET A 115 -4.10 -10.01 6.97
N ALA A 116 -4.86 -8.99 6.56
CA ALA A 116 -4.67 -8.36 5.26
C ALA A 116 -3.26 -7.76 5.12
N ALA A 117 -2.76 -7.08 6.15
CA ALA A 117 -1.40 -6.52 6.13
C ALA A 117 -0.34 -7.61 5.97
N TRP A 118 -0.48 -8.73 6.69
CA TRP A 118 0.41 -9.87 6.56
C TRP A 118 0.37 -10.51 5.15
N GLN A 119 -0.81 -10.62 4.55
CA GLN A 119 -0.93 -11.18 3.19
C GLN A 119 -0.25 -10.28 2.15
N HIS A 120 -0.52 -8.98 2.20
CA HIS A 120 0.02 -8.03 1.23
C HIS A 120 1.50 -7.69 1.48
N SER A 121 2.03 -7.87 2.69
CA SER A 121 3.46 -7.65 2.98
C SER A 121 4.37 -8.59 2.19
N ARG A 122 3.89 -9.80 1.84
CA ARG A 122 4.61 -10.76 1.00
C ARG A 122 4.87 -10.20 -0.40
N ARG A 123 3.89 -9.48 -0.95
CA ARG A 123 4.03 -8.85 -2.28
C ARG A 123 4.99 -7.68 -2.23
N THR A 124 4.86 -6.79 -1.24
CA THR A 124 5.79 -5.65 -1.11
C THR A 124 7.21 -6.09 -0.79
N TYR A 125 7.39 -7.20 -0.06
CA TYR A 125 8.70 -7.81 0.17
C TYR A 125 9.35 -8.28 -1.13
N ALA A 126 8.61 -8.97 -2.00
CA ALA A 126 9.16 -9.45 -3.27
C ALA A 126 9.67 -8.31 -4.16
N GLU A 127 8.93 -7.21 -4.24
CA GLU A 127 9.33 -6.01 -4.97
C GLU A 127 10.51 -5.29 -4.32
N LEU A 128 10.51 -5.16 -2.99
CA LEU A 128 11.63 -4.59 -2.23
C LEU A 128 12.91 -5.42 -2.41
N ALA A 129 12.81 -6.76 -2.40
CA ALA A 129 13.94 -7.65 -2.65
C ALA A 129 14.43 -7.61 -4.11
N ARG A 130 13.54 -7.33 -5.08
CA ARG A 130 13.93 -7.03 -6.47
C ARG A 130 14.74 -5.74 -6.53
N TYR A 131 14.24 -4.68 -5.89
CA TYR A 131 14.92 -3.39 -5.79
C TYR A 131 16.29 -3.50 -5.11
N ALA A 132 16.38 -4.21 -3.98
CA ALA A 132 17.63 -4.40 -3.24
C ALA A 132 18.73 -5.06 -4.07
N ARG A 133 18.36 -6.06 -4.89
CA ARG A 133 19.30 -6.73 -5.80
C ARG A 133 19.79 -5.80 -6.91
N ARG A 134 18.95 -4.84 -7.33
CA ARG A 134 19.31 -3.82 -8.33
C ARG A 134 20.19 -2.71 -7.74
N TYR A 135 19.95 -2.33 -6.49
CA TYR A 135 20.61 -1.20 -5.80
C TYR A 135 21.16 -1.62 -4.41
N PRO A 136 22.23 -2.43 -4.35
CA PRO A 136 22.70 -3.06 -3.11
C PRO A 136 23.28 -2.09 -2.06
N HIS A 137 23.57 -0.84 -2.43
CA HIS A 137 24.13 0.17 -1.52
C HIS A 137 23.08 1.13 -0.95
N HIS A 138 21.80 0.94 -1.27
CA HIS A 138 20.73 1.82 -0.82
C HIS A 138 20.30 1.47 0.62
N VAL A 139 20.73 2.27 1.60
CA VAL A 139 20.55 2.03 3.05
C VAL A 139 19.09 1.83 3.50
N PRO A 140 18.09 2.60 3.00
CA PRO A 140 16.69 2.41 3.39
C PRO A 140 16.19 0.97 3.19
N THR A 141 16.71 0.29 2.17
CA THR A 141 16.29 -1.07 1.80
C THR A 141 16.80 -2.13 2.78
N CYS A 142 17.98 -1.94 3.37
CA CYS A 142 18.54 -2.87 4.36
C CYS A 142 17.69 -2.91 5.63
N SER A 143 17.24 -1.75 6.12
CA SER A 143 16.37 -1.65 7.30
C SER A 143 15.00 -2.30 7.07
N ALA A 144 14.38 -2.01 5.92
CA ALA A 144 13.06 -2.56 5.58
C ALA A 144 13.10 -4.09 5.38
N LEU A 145 14.15 -4.64 4.75
CA LEU A 145 14.31 -6.09 4.59
C LEU A 145 14.52 -6.81 5.92
N PHE A 146 15.19 -6.17 6.89
CA PHE A 146 15.35 -6.72 8.23
C PHE A 146 13.99 -6.89 8.94
N LEU A 147 13.07 -5.93 8.78
CA LEU A 147 11.73 -6.01 9.35
C LEU A 147 10.87 -7.14 8.73
N GLY A 148 11.08 -7.45 7.44
CA GLY A 148 10.39 -8.55 6.77
C GLY A 148 10.96 -9.95 7.07
N ALA A 149 12.24 -10.04 7.44
CA ALA A 149 12.89 -11.31 7.79
C ALA A 149 12.43 -11.84 9.16
N VAL A 150 12.04 -10.96 10.08
CA VAL A 150 11.49 -11.33 11.39
C VAL A 150 10.01 -11.66 11.22
N SER A 151 9.72 -12.92 10.93
CA SER A 151 8.34 -13.39 10.78
C SER A 151 7.53 -13.14 12.06
N PRO A 152 6.23 -12.79 12.00
CA PRO A 152 5.38 -12.68 13.20
C PRO A 152 5.34 -13.97 14.03
N GLN A 153 5.59 -15.12 13.40
CA GLN A 153 5.69 -16.42 14.07
C GLN A 153 6.93 -16.59 14.96
N GLU A 154 7.98 -15.79 14.76
CA GLU A 154 9.18 -15.82 15.62
C GLU A 154 9.02 -14.96 16.88
N ARG A 155 7.92 -14.18 16.99
CA ARG A 155 7.45 -13.61 18.27
C ARG A 155 6.53 -14.61 18.99
N SER A 156 7.00 -15.85 19.12
CA SER A 156 6.40 -16.93 19.92
C SER A 156 5.76 -16.33 21.18
N PHE A 157 4.51 -16.65 21.51
CA PHE A 157 4.23 -17.81 22.35
C PHE A 157 5.43 -18.11 23.27
N SER A 158 5.75 -17.14 24.11
CA SER A 158 6.42 -17.36 25.39
C SER A 158 5.30 -17.24 26.41
N HIS A 159 5.17 -18.32 27.20
CA HIS A 159 4.15 -18.57 28.21
C HIS A 159 3.85 -17.39 29.14
#